data_AF-A0AAT9H2X0-F1
#
_entry.id   AF-A0AAT9H2X0-F1
#
_cell.length_a   1.000
_cell.length_b   1.000
_cell.length_c   1.000
_cell.angle_alpha   90.00
_cell.angle_beta   90.00
_cell.angle_gamma   90.00
#
_symmetry.space_group_name_H-M   'P 1'
#
loop_
_entity.id
_entity.type
_entity.pdbx_description
1 polymer ?
#
loop_
_entity_poly.entity_id
_entity_poly.type
_entity_poly.pdbx_seq_one_letter_code
_entity_poly.pdbx_strand_id
1 'polypeptide(L)'
;MDNSNKKLITPEEVEVNQVFFEKCALEHRELATQLIFELAGLLKIDISNEIPYLAFVKYWQKNGQSGKMNNWKFFFHGFHCSFENVVTNQYIEVPIVFGLEFGDLDPYFFTQYIKSTSGYFPIPLVINDNYKDGKTILETMLSIGKFEKINSNWPNHYGTVVKNRPDKVEIITFENPLEKSNDKIKVEKKGKFDLWKLLKLK
;
A
#
# COMPACT_ATOMS: atom_id res chain seq x y z
N MET A 1 -32.97 1.65 8.87
CA MET A 1 -31.62 2.07 9.33
C MET A 1 -31.37 3.43 8.74
N ASP A 2 -30.94 4.36 9.60
CA ASP A 2 -30.97 5.81 9.39
C ASP A 2 -30.30 6.23 8.07
N ASN A 3 -31.11 6.77 7.16
CA ASN A 3 -30.67 7.28 5.85
C ASN A 3 -30.25 8.76 5.99
N SER A 4 -29.54 9.07 7.09
CA SER A 4 -28.97 10.38 7.33
C SER A 4 -27.86 10.59 6.30
N ASN A 5 -28.01 11.62 5.47
CA ASN A 5 -27.02 12.04 4.49
C ASN A 5 -25.77 12.49 5.26
N LYS A 6 -24.85 11.57 5.56
CA LYS A 6 -23.63 11.87 6.31
C LYS A 6 -22.78 12.84 5.49
N LYS A 7 -22.30 13.90 6.13
CA LYS A 7 -21.42 14.89 5.50
C LYS A 7 -20.18 14.18 4.95
N LEU A 8 -19.91 14.36 3.66
CA LEU A 8 -18.65 13.94 3.03
C LEU A 8 -17.58 15.01 3.26
N ILE A 9 -16.32 14.57 3.30
CA ILE A 9 -15.16 15.47 3.38
C ILE A 9 -15.11 16.33 2.11
N THR A 10 -14.84 17.63 2.26
CA THR A 10 -14.64 18.53 1.12
C THR A 10 -13.16 18.67 0.75
N PRO A 11 -12.84 19.06 -0.50
CA PRO A 11 -11.46 19.35 -0.89
C PRO A 11 -10.77 20.37 0.04
N GLU A 12 -11.46 21.43 0.45
CA GLU A 12 -10.89 22.46 1.35
C GLU A 12 -10.52 21.86 2.71
N GLU A 13 -11.34 20.95 3.25
CA GLU A 13 -11.02 20.22 4.48
C GLU A 13 -9.77 19.35 4.30
N VAL A 14 -9.62 18.70 3.15
CA VAL A 14 -8.40 17.92 2.83
C VAL A 14 -7.18 18.84 2.76
N GLU A 15 -7.27 19.98 2.08
CA GLU A 15 -6.15 20.92 1.93
C GLU A 15 -5.66 21.48 3.28
N VAL A 16 -6.59 21.85 4.16
CA VAL A 16 -6.28 22.30 5.54
C VAL A 16 -5.56 21.19 6.32
N ASN A 17 -5.88 19.93 6.05
CA ASN A 17 -5.31 18.77 6.73
C ASN A 17 -4.26 18.01 5.90
N GLN A 18 -3.71 18.62 4.85
CA GLN A 18 -2.82 17.95 3.90
C GLN A 18 -1.58 17.31 4.56
N VAL A 19 -1.04 17.95 5.61
CA VAL A 19 0.13 17.44 6.35
C VAL A 19 -0.20 16.13 7.06
N PHE A 20 -1.42 16.01 7.60
CA PHE A 20 -1.89 14.78 8.22
C PHE A 20 -2.00 13.64 7.21
N PHE A 21 -2.60 13.89 6.04
CA PHE A 21 -2.73 12.86 5.00
C PHE A 21 -1.39 12.49 4.35
N GLU A 22 -0.47 13.44 4.19
CA GLU A 22 0.91 13.17 3.75
C GLU A 22 1.64 12.26 4.74
N LYS A 23 1.52 12.53 6.05
CA LYS A 23 2.05 11.66 7.10
C LYS A 23 1.44 10.25 7.05
N CYS A 24 0.11 10.14 6.96
CA CYS A 24 -0.57 8.84 6.91
C CYS A 24 -0.11 8.02 5.70
N ALA A 25 0.08 8.64 4.54
CA ALA A 25 0.55 7.95 3.34
C ALA A 25 2.02 7.48 3.46
N LEU A 26 2.88 8.26 4.12
CA LEU A 26 4.27 7.87 4.37
C LEU A 26 4.34 6.67 5.33
N GLU A 27 3.61 6.73 6.45
CA GLU A 27 3.57 5.65 7.44
C GLU A 27 2.88 4.39 6.89
N HIS A 28 1.85 4.56 6.05
CA HIS A 28 1.25 3.45 5.29
C HIS A 28 2.30 2.73 4.45
N ARG A 29 3.05 3.48 3.62
CA ARG A 29 4.09 2.91 2.76
C ARG A 29 5.17 2.18 3.58
N GLU A 30 5.60 2.78 4.69
CA GLU A 30 6.62 2.21 5.56
C GLU A 30 6.16 0.86 6.12
N LEU A 31 4.95 0.82 6.70
CA LEU A 31 4.37 -0.41 7.24
C LEU A 31 4.13 -1.46 6.16
N ALA A 32 3.53 -1.07 5.02
CA ALA A 32 3.29 -1.97 3.89
C ALA A 32 4.59 -2.62 3.40
N THR A 33 5.64 -1.82 3.27
CA THR A 33 6.97 -2.29 2.87
C THR A 33 7.51 -3.27 3.89
N GLN A 34 7.51 -2.92 5.17
CA GLN A 34 7.98 -3.80 6.24
C GLN A 34 7.25 -5.14 6.22
N LEU A 35 5.91 -5.13 6.16
CA LEU A 35 5.09 -6.35 6.20
C LEU A 35 5.34 -7.25 5.00
N ILE A 36 5.47 -6.69 3.79
CA ILE A 36 5.75 -7.49 2.59
C ILE A 36 7.14 -8.13 2.65
N PHE A 37 8.17 -7.40 3.11
CA PHE A 37 9.51 -7.97 3.23
C PHE A 37 9.61 -9.01 4.34
N GLU A 38 8.97 -8.78 5.50
CA GLU A 38 8.87 -9.79 6.56
C GLU A 38 8.15 -11.04 6.06
N LEU A 39 7.05 -10.87 5.31
CA LEU A 39 6.27 -11.99 4.77
C LEU A 39 7.08 -12.77 3.73
N ALA A 40 7.74 -12.08 2.81
CA ALA A 40 8.63 -12.71 1.83
C ALA A 40 9.74 -13.52 2.52
N GLY A 41 10.32 -12.99 3.60
CA GLY A 41 11.30 -13.69 4.43
C GLY A 41 10.74 -14.95 5.10
N LEU A 42 9.56 -14.84 5.74
CA LEU A 42 8.86 -15.96 6.38
C LEU A 42 8.55 -17.08 5.36
N LEU A 43 8.05 -16.70 4.19
CA LEU A 43 7.64 -17.62 3.14
C LEU A 43 8.81 -18.10 2.26
N LYS A 44 10.02 -17.56 2.47
CA LYS A 44 11.23 -17.81 1.69
C LYS A 44 11.04 -17.52 0.19
N ILE A 45 10.36 -16.42 -0.12
CA ILE A 45 10.09 -15.94 -1.48
C ILE A 45 11.09 -14.82 -1.81
N ASP A 46 11.74 -14.92 -2.98
CA ASP A 46 12.59 -13.84 -3.49
C ASP A 46 11.77 -12.87 -4.35
N ILE A 47 11.34 -11.77 -3.74
CA ILE A 47 10.61 -10.69 -4.41
C ILE A 47 11.51 -9.64 -5.07
N SER A 48 12.84 -9.82 -5.04
CA SER A 48 13.80 -8.87 -5.60
C SER A 48 14.24 -9.19 -7.03
N ASN A 49 14.08 -10.45 -7.44
CA ASN A 49 14.46 -10.97 -8.76
C ASN A 49 13.26 -11.42 -9.60
N GLU A 50 12.04 -11.11 -9.16
CA GLU A 50 10.79 -11.37 -9.85
C GLU A 50 9.75 -10.29 -9.48
N ILE A 51 8.75 -10.08 -10.32
CA ILE A 51 7.58 -9.25 -9.99
C ILE A 51 6.91 -9.81 -8.73
N PRO A 52 6.73 -9.02 -7.65
CA PRO A 52 6.21 -9.53 -6.38
C PRO A 52 4.89 -10.27 -6.50
N TYR A 53 3.94 -9.74 -7.29
CA TYR A 53 2.69 -10.44 -7.59
C TYR A 53 2.91 -11.86 -8.11
N LEU A 54 3.77 -12.07 -9.11
CA LEU A 54 4.00 -13.41 -9.69
C LEU A 54 4.66 -14.35 -8.68
N ALA A 55 5.61 -13.83 -7.90
CA ALA A 55 6.28 -14.58 -6.85
C ALA A 55 5.29 -15.07 -5.77
N PHE A 56 4.37 -14.19 -5.33
CA PHE A 56 3.32 -14.55 -4.36
C PHE A 56 2.24 -15.46 -4.96
N VAL A 57 1.85 -15.27 -6.23
CA VAL A 57 0.90 -16.16 -6.93
C VAL A 57 1.40 -17.60 -6.94
N LYS A 58 2.65 -17.80 -7.34
CA LYS A 58 3.28 -19.13 -7.34
C LYS A 58 3.25 -19.77 -5.96
N TYR A 59 3.52 -18.98 -4.93
CA TYR A 59 3.45 -19.46 -3.55
C TYR A 59 2.02 -19.84 -3.16
N TRP A 60 1.04 -18.95 -3.35
CA TRP A 60 -0.30 -19.18 -2.82
C TRP A 60 -1.07 -20.26 -3.58
N GLN A 61 -0.77 -20.46 -4.87
CA GLN A 61 -1.37 -21.56 -5.66
C GLN A 61 -0.95 -22.93 -5.11
N LYS A 62 0.23 -23.01 -4.50
CA LYS A 62 0.77 -24.24 -3.92
C LYS A 62 0.43 -24.41 -2.43
N ASN A 63 0.40 -23.31 -1.66
CA ASN A 63 0.39 -23.36 -0.21
C ASN A 63 -0.86 -22.72 0.44
N GLY A 64 -1.75 -22.13 -0.36
CA GLY A 64 -2.91 -21.37 0.11
C GLY A 64 -2.65 -19.86 0.22
N GLN A 65 -3.73 -19.09 0.33
CA GLN A 65 -3.71 -17.63 0.24
C GLN A 65 -3.63 -16.89 1.57
N SER A 66 -3.77 -17.57 2.71
CA SER A 66 -3.78 -16.93 4.02
C SER A 66 -2.84 -17.61 5.01
N GLY A 67 -2.48 -16.85 6.05
CA GLY A 67 -1.67 -17.36 7.14
C GLY A 67 -1.48 -16.33 8.25
N LYS A 68 -0.47 -16.56 9.09
CA LYS A 68 -0.07 -15.66 10.18
C LYS A 68 1.43 -15.40 10.14
N MET A 69 1.80 -14.17 10.47
CA MET A 69 3.15 -13.69 10.63
C MET A 69 3.20 -12.82 11.88
N ASN A 70 3.81 -13.33 12.96
CA ASN A 70 3.76 -12.67 14.28
C ASN A 70 2.30 -12.37 14.70
N ASN A 71 2.00 -11.12 15.06
CA ASN A 71 0.66 -10.65 15.41
C ASN A 71 -0.20 -10.28 14.19
N TRP A 72 0.27 -10.51 12.97
CA TRP A 72 -0.47 -10.19 11.74
C TRP A 72 -1.06 -11.45 11.12
N LYS A 73 -2.34 -11.42 10.80
CA LYS A 73 -2.92 -12.31 9.78
C LYS A 73 -2.64 -11.69 8.41
N PHE A 74 -2.40 -12.51 7.40
CA PHE A 74 -2.34 -12.05 6.02
C PHE A 74 -3.29 -12.84 5.13
N PHE A 75 -3.79 -12.21 4.07
CA PHE A 75 -4.58 -12.87 3.03
C PHE A 75 -4.35 -12.22 1.66
N PHE A 76 -3.91 -13.05 0.71
CA PHE A 76 -3.72 -12.68 -0.68
C PHE A 76 -5.02 -12.77 -1.49
N HIS A 77 -5.34 -11.72 -2.25
CA HIS A 77 -6.46 -11.72 -3.19
C HIS A 77 -6.28 -10.66 -4.27
N GLY A 78 -6.76 -10.95 -5.49
CA GLY A 78 -6.58 -10.03 -6.62
C GLY A 78 -5.13 -9.56 -6.72
N PHE A 79 -4.92 -8.24 -6.81
CA PHE A 79 -3.60 -7.59 -6.83
C PHE A 79 -3.06 -7.18 -5.46
N HIS A 80 -3.62 -7.71 -4.38
CA HIS A 80 -3.36 -7.23 -3.03
C HIS A 80 -2.99 -8.36 -2.05
N CYS A 81 -2.35 -7.94 -0.95
CA CYS A 81 -2.24 -8.71 0.28
C CYS A 81 -2.77 -7.85 1.43
N SER A 82 -3.82 -8.32 2.09
CA SER A 82 -4.36 -7.70 3.29
C SER A 82 -3.59 -8.17 4.52
N PHE A 83 -3.43 -7.28 5.50
CA PHE A 83 -2.87 -7.59 6.81
C PHE A 83 -3.77 -7.04 7.93
N GLU A 84 -4.03 -7.88 8.93
CA GLU A 84 -4.79 -7.51 10.12
C GLU A 84 -3.99 -7.85 11.38
N ASN A 85 -3.69 -6.86 12.20
CA ASN A 85 -3.02 -7.06 13.48
C ASN A 85 -4.04 -7.53 14.51
N VAL A 86 -3.87 -8.74 15.04
CA VAL A 86 -4.84 -9.36 15.95
C VAL A 86 -4.86 -8.75 17.36
N VAL A 87 -3.87 -7.93 17.69
CA VAL A 87 -3.76 -7.26 19.00
C VAL A 87 -4.35 -5.85 18.93
N THR A 88 -4.02 -5.10 17.88
CA THR A 88 -4.44 -3.69 17.73
C THR A 88 -5.67 -3.50 16.86
N ASN A 89 -6.10 -4.54 16.13
CA ASN A 89 -7.08 -4.47 15.04
C ASN A 89 -6.69 -3.48 13.92
N GLN A 90 -5.41 -3.12 13.83
CA GLN A 90 -4.90 -2.31 12.71
C GLN A 90 -5.01 -3.11 11.42
N TYR A 91 -5.55 -2.48 10.38
CA TYR A 91 -5.76 -3.09 9.07
C TYR A 91 -4.99 -2.32 8.02
N ILE A 92 -4.33 -3.04 7.11
CA ILE A 92 -3.67 -2.45 5.94
C ILE A 92 -3.84 -3.35 4.73
N GLU A 93 -4.15 -2.74 3.59
CA GLU A 93 -4.20 -3.41 2.29
C GLU A 93 -2.97 -3.02 1.49
N VAL A 94 -2.23 -3.98 0.95
CA VAL A 94 -1.01 -3.70 0.21
C VAL A 94 -1.13 -4.18 -1.24
N PRO A 95 -1.20 -3.27 -2.22
CA PRO A 95 -1.05 -3.62 -3.63
C PRO A 95 0.36 -4.18 -3.92
N ILE A 96 0.43 -5.32 -4.62
CA ILE A 96 1.71 -6.05 -4.89
C ILE A 96 2.10 -6.05 -6.38
N VAL A 97 1.52 -5.14 -7.16
CA VAL A 97 1.70 -5.03 -8.61
C VAL A 97 2.51 -3.80 -9.04
N PHE A 98 3.13 -3.08 -8.11
CA PHE A 98 3.89 -1.84 -8.37
C PHE A 98 5.41 -2.04 -8.15
N GLY A 99 5.93 -3.21 -8.55
CA GLY A 99 7.30 -3.60 -8.26
C GLY A 99 7.53 -3.64 -6.74
N LEU A 100 8.62 -3.04 -6.29
CA LEU A 100 8.93 -2.90 -4.85
C LEU A 100 8.33 -1.62 -4.22
N GLU A 101 7.40 -0.95 -4.91
CA GLU A 101 6.65 0.19 -4.36
C GLU A 101 5.36 -0.33 -3.73
N PHE A 102 5.30 -0.36 -2.40
CA PHE A 102 4.13 -0.87 -1.66
C PHE A 102 3.28 0.25 -1.06
N GLY A 103 3.55 1.51 -1.43
CA GLY A 103 2.86 2.69 -0.93
C GLY A 103 1.64 3.13 -1.75
N ASP A 104 1.18 2.31 -2.70
CA ASP A 104 -0.03 2.64 -3.48
C ASP A 104 -1.25 2.77 -2.57
N LEU A 105 -2.04 3.82 -2.80
CA LEU A 105 -3.17 4.20 -1.99
C LEU A 105 -4.47 3.98 -2.77
N ASP A 106 -5.23 2.96 -2.37
CA ASP A 106 -6.62 2.79 -2.77
C ASP A 106 -7.54 3.65 -1.87
N PRO A 107 -8.54 4.37 -2.42
CA PRO A 107 -9.46 5.21 -1.63
C PRO A 107 -10.10 4.49 -0.44
N TYR A 108 -10.66 3.30 -0.64
CA TYR A 108 -11.40 2.57 0.38
C TYR A 108 -10.45 2.00 1.43
N PHE A 109 -9.35 1.39 1.00
CA PHE A 109 -8.42 0.76 1.94
C PHE A 109 -7.56 1.75 2.70
N PHE A 110 -7.18 2.88 2.08
CA PHE A 110 -6.39 3.91 2.76
C PHE A 110 -7.17 4.54 3.92
N THR A 111 -8.46 4.81 3.74
CA THR A 111 -9.30 5.32 4.82
C THR A 111 -9.53 4.29 5.94
N GLN A 112 -9.63 3.00 5.60
CA GLN A 112 -9.67 1.91 6.59
C GLN A 112 -8.37 1.83 7.40
N TYR A 113 -7.21 2.00 6.76
CA TYR A 113 -5.92 2.08 7.44
C TYR A 113 -5.86 3.26 8.41
N ILE A 114 -6.28 4.46 7.98
CA ILE A 114 -6.33 5.64 8.85
C ILE A 114 -7.23 5.38 10.07
N LYS A 115 -8.43 4.84 9.86
CA LYS A 115 -9.40 4.59 10.94
C LYS A 115 -8.99 3.48 11.91
N SER A 116 -8.22 2.50 11.45
CA SER A 116 -7.77 1.37 12.28
C SER A 116 -6.43 1.62 12.97
N THR A 117 -5.74 2.71 12.64
CA THR A 117 -4.45 3.06 13.25
C THR A 117 -4.66 3.94 14.48
N SER A 118 -4.54 3.34 15.67
CA SER A 118 -4.79 4.00 16.95
C SER A 118 -3.94 5.26 17.17
N GLY A 119 -2.71 5.31 16.63
CA GLY A 119 -1.81 6.46 16.73
C GLY A 119 -2.29 7.74 16.02
N TYR A 120 -3.35 7.67 15.22
CA TYR A 120 -3.94 8.84 14.56
C TYR A 120 -5.08 9.47 15.33
N PHE A 121 -5.52 8.88 16.46
CA PHE A 121 -6.64 9.42 17.22
C PHE A 121 -6.21 10.58 18.15
N PRO A 122 -6.99 11.69 18.20
CA PRO A 122 -8.19 11.94 17.39
C PRO A 122 -7.84 12.31 15.93
N ILE A 123 -8.54 11.70 14.96
CA ILE A 123 -8.40 12.04 13.54
C ILE A 123 -8.96 13.45 13.35
N PRO A 124 -8.26 14.37 12.68
CA PRO A 124 -8.69 15.77 12.57
C PRO A 124 -9.93 15.98 11.70
N LEU A 125 -10.34 14.96 10.94
CA LEU A 125 -11.51 14.94 10.07
C LEU A 125 -12.30 13.64 10.26
N VAL A 126 -13.62 13.75 10.20
CA VAL A 126 -14.51 12.58 10.27
C VAL A 126 -14.62 11.95 8.89
N ILE A 127 -14.13 10.71 8.75
CA ILE A 127 -14.30 9.89 7.55
C ILE A 127 -15.59 9.08 7.69
N ASN A 128 -16.62 9.43 6.93
CA ASN A 128 -17.96 8.85 6.99
C ASN A 128 -18.18 7.75 5.95
N ASP A 129 -17.65 7.93 4.74
CA ASP A 129 -17.73 6.99 3.62
C ASP A 129 -16.31 6.68 3.14
N ASN A 130 -15.83 5.46 3.43
CA ASN A 130 -14.44 5.07 3.14
C ASN A 130 -14.05 5.32 1.67
N TYR A 131 -14.93 5.03 0.72
CA TYR A 131 -14.59 5.18 -0.69
C TYR A 131 -14.71 6.63 -1.14
N LYS A 132 -15.84 7.30 -0.86
CA LYS A 132 -16.08 8.67 -1.35
C LYS A 132 -15.14 9.67 -0.70
N ASP A 133 -14.98 9.61 0.62
CA ASP A 133 -14.06 10.50 1.33
C ASP A 133 -12.61 10.17 0.98
N GLY A 134 -12.27 8.88 0.87
CA GLY A 134 -10.96 8.44 0.40
C GLY A 134 -10.63 8.98 -1.00
N LYS A 135 -11.62 8.97 -1.90
CA LYS A 135 -11.48 9.49 -3.25
C LYS A 135 -11.23 11.00 -3.22
N THR A 136 -12.01 11.76 -2.44
CA THR A 136 -11.78 13.20 -2.25
C THR A 136 -10.37 13.45 -1.71
N ILE A 137 -9.92 12.70 -0.70
CA ILE A 137 -8.57 12.82 -0.14
C ILE A 137 -7.52 12.62 -1.23
N LEU A 138 -7.58 11.51 -1.99
CA LEU A 138 -6.55 11.22 -3.00
C LEU A 138 -6.56 12.22 -4.15
N GLU A 139 -7.73 12.58 -4.67
CA GLU A 139 -7.87 13.53 -5.79
C GLU A 139 -7.40 14.94 -5.40
N THR A 140 -7.74 15.42 -4.21
CA THR A 140 -7.25 16.71 -3.71
C THR A 140 -5.75 16.68 -3.44
N MET A 141 -5.22 15.63 -2.81
CA MET A 141 -3.78 15.52 -2.56
C MET A 141 -2.96 15.42 -3.86
N LEU A 142 -3.54 14.84 -4.92
CA LEU A 142 -2.98 14.88 -6.27
C LEU A 142 -3.02 16.29 -6.87
N SER A 143 -4.15 17.01 -6.78
CA SER A 143 -4.30 18.34 -7.40
C SER A 143 -3.36 19.38 -6.79
N ILE A 144 -3.11 19.32 -5.48
CA ILE A 144 -2.15 20.20 -4.79
C ILE A 144 -0.71 19.69 -4.87
N GLY A 145 -0.46 18.60 -5.61
CA GLY A 145 0.88 18.09 -5.89
C GLY A 145 1.59 17.41 -4.71
N LYS A 146 0.85 16.99 -3.67
CA LYS A 146 1.38 16.23 -2.54
C LYS A 146 1.49 14.73 -2.86
N PHE A 147 0.58 14.21 -3.66
CA PHE A 147 0.64 12.86 -4.20
C PHE A 147 1.00 12.89 -5.69
N GLU A 148 1.41 11.74 -6.23
CA GLU A 148 1.67 11.55 -7.65
C GLU A 148 1.11 10.21 -8.14
N LYS A 149 0.85 10.12 -9.45
CA LYS A 149 0.47 8.86 -10.10
C LYS A 149 1.72 8.06 -10.45
N ILE A 150 1.59 6.74 -10.37
CA ILE A 150 2.61 5.78 -10.81
C ILE A 150 2.00 4.72 -11.72
N ASN A 151 2.80 4.19 -12.65
CA ASN A 151 2.43 3.01 -13.40
C ASN A 151 2.64 1.77 -12.55
N SER A 152 1.84 0.73 -12.79
CA SER A 152 2.10 -0.60 -12.24
C SER A 152 2.93 -1.45 -13.19
N ASN A 153 3.25 -2.68 -12.78
CA ASN A 153 3.83 -3.68 -13.66
C ASN A 153 2.87 -4.12 -14.77
N TRP A 154 1.55 -3.91 -14.60
CA TRP A 154 0.51 -4.21 -15.59
C TRP A 154 0.22 -3.01 -16.50
N PRO A 155 0.01 -3.25 -17.81
CA PRO A 155 -0.32 -2.19 -18.74
C PRO A 155 -1.68 -1.59 -18.40
N ASN A 156 -1.82 -0.28 -18.59
CA ASN A 156 -3.06 0.48 -18.32
C ASN A 156 -3.56 0.40 -16.87
N HIS A 157 -2.72 0.02 -15.91
CA HIS A 157 -3.03 0.01 -14.50
C HIS A 157 -2.10 0.96 -13.74
N TYR A 158 -2.71 1.83 -12.93
CA TYR A 158 -2.06 2.99 -12.29
C TYR A 158 -2.38 3.07 -10.80
N GLY A 159 -1.47 3.65 -10.04
CA GLY A 159 -1.57 3.85 -8.60
C GLY A 159 -1.41 5.31 -8.20
N THR A 160 -1.64 5.61 -6.93
CA THR A 160 -1.44 6.92 -6.29
C THR A 160 -0.51 6.75 -5.10
N VAL A 161 0.57 7.52 -5.04
CA VAL A 161 1.56 7.45 -3.96
C VAL A 161 1.91 8.84 -3.45
N VAL A 162 2.44 8.93 -2.23
CA VAL A 162 2.99 10.18 -1.71
C VAL A 162 4.22 10.62 -2.51
N LYS A 163 4.23 11.88 -2.97
CA LYS A 163 5.22 12.39 -3.92
C LYS A 163 6.61 12.49 -3.31
N ASN A 164 6.70 12.98 -2.08
CA ASN A 164 7.96 13.23 -1.37
C ASN A 164 8.44 12.02 -0.55
N ARG A 165 8.14 10.79 -0.98
CA ARG A 165 8.64 9.57 -0.32
C ARG A 165 10.15 9.40 -0.52
N PRO A 166 10.89 8.94 0.51
CA PRO A 166 12.28 8.57 0.38
C PRO A 166 12.43 7.28 -0.44
N ASP A 167 13.62 7.09 -1.04
CA ASP A 167 14.02 5.86 -1.73
C ASP A 167 12.97 5.38 -2.74
N LYS A 168 12.60 6.26 -3.68
CA LYS A 168 11.70 5.92 -4.79
C LYS A 168 12.28 4.74 -5.58
N VAL A 169 11.46 3.73 -5.80
CA VAL A 169 11.85 2.58 -6.62
C VAL A 169 11.39 2.79 -8.06
N GLU A 170 12.15 2.24 -9.01
CA GLU A 170 11.75 2.22 -10.41
C GLU A 170 10.72 1.11 -10.64
N ILE A 171 9.65 1.44 -11.37
CA ILE A 171 8.59 0.49 -11.71
C ILE A 171 8.65 0.23 -13.20
N ILE A 172 8.90 -1.03 -13.55
CA ILE A 172 8.93 -1.47 -14.94
C ILE A 172 7.53 -1.98 -15.29
N THR A 173 6.89 -1.35 -16.28
CA THR A 173 5.63 -1.83 -16.86
C THR A 173 5.94 -2.80 -17.99
N PHE A 174 5.26 -3.96 -18.01
CA PHE A 174 5.42 -4.97 -19.04
C PHE A 174 4.21 -4.97 -19.98
N GLU A 175 4.43 -5.26 -21.26
CA GLU A 175 3.33 -5.45 -22.22
C GLU A 175 2.47 -6.66 -21.84
N ASN A 176 3.12 -7.78 -21.47
CA ASN A 176 2.46 -8.95 -20.91
C ASN A 176 3.23 -9.47 -19.68
N PRO A 177 2.85 -9.07 -18.46
CA PRO A 177 3.51 -9.52 -17.23
C PRO A 177 3.50 -11.04 -17.06
N LEU A 178 2.50 -11.75 -17.59
CA LEU A 178 2.36 -13.20 -17.40
C LEU A 178 3.44 -14.00 -18.16
N GLU A 179 3.93 -13.48 -19.28
CA GLU A 179 5.04 -14.07 -20.04
C GLU A 179 6.38 -14.00 -19.29
N LYS A 180 6.46 -13.12 -18.28
CA LYS A 180 7.66 -12.94 -17.45
C LYS A 180 7.73 -13.85 -16.22
N SER A 181 6.78 -14.76 -16.07
CA SER A 181 6.74 -15.71 -14.94
C SER A 181 7.96 -16.63 -14.84
N ASN A 182 8.75 -16.81 -15.90
CA ASN A 182 9.97 -17.65 -15.87
C ASN A 182 11.29 -16.86 -15.98
N ASP A 183 11.23 -15.55 -16.19
CA ASP A 183 12.41 -14.70 -16.36
C ASP A 183 12.89 -14.15 -15.01
N LYS A 184 14.19 -14.18 -14.74
CA LYS A 184 14.78 -13.43 -13.61
C LYS A 184 14.80 -11.94 -13.97
N ILE A 185 13.86 -11.18 -13.44
CA ILE A 185 13.82 -9.73 -13.62
C ILE A 185 14.51 -9.08 -12.43
N LYS A 186 15.69 -8.50 -12.63
CA LYS A 186 16.29 -7.62 -11.63
C LYS A 186 15.42 -6.38 -11.48
N VAL A 187 14.80 -6.20 -10.33
CA VAL A 187 14.16 -4.94 -9.99
C VAL A 187 15.28 -3.96 -9.58
N GLU A 188 15.61 -3.01 -10.46
CA GLU A 188 16.65 -2.02 -10.18
C GLU A 188 16.23 -1.07 -9.06
N LYS A 189 16.98 -1.10 -7.96
CA LYS A 189 16.86 -0.13 -6.87
C LYS A 189 17.61 1.15 -7.27
N LYS A 190 16.92 2.20 -7.70
CA LYS A 190 17.54 3.54 -7.82
C LYS A 190 17.56 4.21 -6.45
N GLY A 191 18.72 4.20 -5.81
CA GLY A 191 18.95 4.83 -4.50
C GLY A 191 19.21 3.81 -3.39
N LYS A 192 19.66 4.31 -2.24
CA LYS A 192 19.95 3.50 -1.04
C LYS A 192 18.64 3.06 -0.39
N PHE A 193 17.84 2.23 -1.08
CA PHE A 193 16.74 1.50 -0.45
C PHE A 193 17.36 0.53 0.56
N ASP A 194 17.59 1.07 1.74
CA ASP A 194 18.30 0.43 2.82
C ASP A 194 17.27 -0.26 3.70
N LEU A 195 16.96 -1.51 3.33
CA LEU A 195 16.17 -2.42 4.16
C LEU A 195 16.67 -2.45 5.61
N TRP A 196 17.97 -2.22 5.85
CA TRP A 196 18.54 -2.19 7.18
C TRP A 196 18.22 -0.91 7.96
N LYS A 197 17.87 0.21 7.32
CA LYS A 197 17.38 1.40 8.03
C LYS A 197 15.97 1.20 8.57
N LEU A 198 15.09 0.55 7.80
CA LEU A 198 13.74 0.19 8.27
C LEU A 198 13.78 -0.88 9.37
N LEU A 199 14.67 -1.88 9.25
CA LEU A 199 14.77 -2.99 10.21
C LEU A 199 15.54 -2.63 11.50
N LYS A 200 16.26 -1.50 11.55
CA LYS A 200 17.02 -1.02 12.73
C LYS A 200 16.21 -0.15 13.70
N LEU A 201 14.95 0.17 13.39
CA LEU A 201 14.02 0.77 14.35
C LEU A 201 13.42 -0.35 15.22
N LYS A 202 14.24 -0.93 16.10
CA LYS A 202 13.82 -1.75 17.24
C LYS A 202 14.59 -1.32 18.48
#